data_AF-A0A378IF36-F1
#
_entry.id   AF-A0A378IF36-F1
#
_cell.length_a   1.000
_cell.length_b   1.000
_cell.length_c   1.000
_cell.angle_alpha   90.00
_cell.angle_beta   90.00
_cell.angle_gamma   90.00
#
_symmetry.space_group_name_H-M   'P 1'
#
loop_
_entity.id
_entity.type
_entity.pdbx_description
1 polymer ?
#
loop_
_entity_poly.entity_id
_entity_poly.type
_entity_poly.pdbx_seq_one_letter_code
_entity_poly.pdbx_strand_id
1 'polypeptide(L)'
;MPRYTAIHIRKAQHYRRQRLTREEIAQRIGTGDFSHEVRLDFPTEEEVMDVLIGWTMIPGIQTVMVRYELLNNNHYRILGFADIDDMLHYDFAEPPCFPSEYVRGLEGRRMQPRRQELPPGLAITLADPVIPPPVMLNTAQSTHTASVHKSVTESLQRLHHRYSRINIDANINAIKQFAKRITAVNFPDTSQLEREAAIRFIARMDLLFNNKEAGSNLTIEHILAHIWEAGHDQKTGALKCDIQTVEESFVKHLYEIQRGYNLDSQGRDLGDNDKPICVGGTINKLTDTLNAGIHEDVEIIYITRETASEKLKALGKEKAVEFVMSSSQKEPLLSLIDQSKTADQIPTWDIPDLILDSIREEVKQSFVEEFESSLMPAVLEEIFSQFSYISFDEKNYRQMREEKSAVSQTVIDEKADIDEVVLNSTVNNSSQTASSNVSSAEQPFQCMRLAAKKPCPSISDSESQAQESKPSPGREKAIGMFGFFRRFNPSSTCRDVELPRFRQN
;
A
#
# COMPACT_ATOMS: atom_id res chain seq x y z
N MET A 1 -2.71 44.90 12.13
CA MET A 1 -3.09 43.92 11.09
C MET A 1 -3.11 42.55 11.74
N PRO A 2 -4.08 41.69 11.41
CA PRO A 2 -4.05 40.30 11.87
C PRO A 2 -2.83 39.56 11.29
N ARG A 3 -2.41 38.51 12.00
CA ARG A 3 -1.38 37.54 11.63
C ARG A 3 -1.93 36.14 11.90
N TYR A 4 -1.33 35.13 11.30
CA TYR A 4 -1.82 33.77 11.33
C TYR A 4 -0.73 32.80 11.81
N THR A 5 -1.13 31.80 12.59
CA THR A 5 -0.24 30.73 13.09
C THR A 5 -1.02 29.42 13.18
N ALA A 6 -0.31 28.29 13.28
CA ALA A 6 -0.92 27.02 13.64
C ALA A 6 -0.59 26.65 15.09
N ILE A 7 -1.59 26.14 15.80
CA ILE A 7 -1.45 25.59 17.15
C ILE A 7 -1.82 24.12 17.19
N HIS A 8 -1.27 23.41 18.16
CA HIS A 8 -1.65 22.04 18.48
C HIS A 8 -2.39 22.00 19.81
N ILE A 9 -3.63 21.49 19.79
CA ILE A 9 -4.43 21.22 20.99
C ILE A 9 -4.39 19.71 21.25
N ARG A 10 -3.79 19.31 22.37
CA ARG A 10 -3.73 17.89 22.75
C ARG A 10 -5.07 17.44 23.33
N LYS A 11 -5.68 16.44 22.72
CA LYS A 11 -6.83 15.72 23.28
C LYS A 11 -6.38 15.13 24.62
N ALA A 12 -7.16 15.36 25.68
CA ALA A 12 -6.76 14.87 27.01
C ALA A 12 -6.83 13.33 27.03
N GLN A 13 -6.03 12.67 27.86
CA GLN A 13 -5.78 11.21 27.77
C GLN A 13 -7.02 10.32 28.01
N HIS A 14 -8.17 10.89 28.37
CA HIS A 14 -9.45 10.20 28.55
C HIS A 14 -10.53 10.64 27.53
N TYR A 15 -10.18 11.50 26.56
CA TYR A 15 -11.07 11.88 25.46
C TYR A 15 -11.02 10.83 24.35
N ARG A 16 -11.96 9.88 24.40
CA ARG A 16 -12.18 8.85 23.36
C ARG A 16 -12.86 9.37 22.08
N ARG A 17 -13.36 10.62 22.07
CA ARG A 17 -13.81 11.30 20.84
C ARG A 17 -12.63 11.57 19.90
N GLN A 18 -12.72 11.13 18.65
CA GLN A 18 -11.66 11.31 17.65
C GLN A 18 -11.38 12.78 17.30
N ARG A 19 -12.40 13.66 17.35
CA ARG A 19 -12.30 15.10 17.07
C ARG A 19 -12.81 15.92 18.27
N LEU A 20 -12.17 17.05 18.49
CA LEU A 20 -12.44 17.99 19.58
C LEU A 20 -13.55 18.95 19.12
N THR A 21 -14.56 19.27 19.92
CA THR A 21 -15.64 20.17 19.44
C THR A 21 -15.15 21.61 19.32
N ARG A 22 -15.89 22.46 18.59
CA ARG A 22 -15.54 23.88 18.38
C ARG A 22 -15.53 24.65 19.70
N GLU A 23 -16.44 24.29 20.60
CA GLU A 23 -16.54 24.84 21.96
C GLU A 23 -15.36 24.36 22.83
N GLU A 24 -14.94 23.10 22.70
CA GLU A 24 -13.76 22.55 23.38
C GLU A 24 -12.47 23.18 22.86
N ILE A 25 -12.34 23.41 21.54
CA ILE A 25 -11.22 24.15 20.92
C ILE A 25 -11.21 25.59 21.43
N ALA A 26 -12.34 26.31 21.37
CA ALA A 26 -12.48 27.68 21.87
C ALA A 26 -12.14 27.77 23.37
N GLN A 27 -12.56 26.81 24.18
CA GLN A 27 -12.25 26.75 25.61
C GLN A 27 -10.76 26.52 25.85
N ARG A 28 -10.11 25.58 25.13
CA ARG A 28 -8.67 25.30 25.27
C ARG A 28 -7.81 26.48 24.82
N ILE A 29 -8.21 27.17 23.76
CA ILE A 29 -7.61 28.43 23.34
C ILE A 29 -7.78 29.47 24.46
N GLY A 30 -9.00 29.68 24.96
CA GLY A 30 -9.29 30.65 26.02
C GLY A 30 -8.55 30.40 27.33
N THR A 31 -8.23 29.15 27.68
CA THR A 31 -7.44 28.80 28.88
C THR A 31 -5.92 28.76 28.66
N GLY A 32 -5.44 28.90 27.42
CA GLY A 32 -4.02 28.75 27.10
C GLY A 32 -3.52 27.29 27.07
N ASP A 33 -4.42 26.30 27.03
CA ASP A 33 -4.10 24.86 27.03
C ASP A 33 -3.87 24.33 25.60
N PHE A 34 -2.87 24.89 24.94
CA PHE A 34 -2.42 24.53 23.61
C PHE A 34 -0.92 24.84 23.45
N SER A 35 -0.26 24.24 22.46
CA SER A 35 1.13 24.52 22.12
C SER A 35 1.25 25.20 20.76
N HIS A 36 1.87 26.38 20.72
CA HIS A 36 2.33 27.04 19.49
C HIS A 36 3.51 26.30 18.86
N GLU A 37 3.57 26.26 17.53
CA GLU A 37 4.84 25.98 16.84
C GLU A 37 5.62 27.28 16.65
N VAL A 38 6.77 27.40 17.31
CA VAL A 38 7.49 28.68 17.57
C VAL A 38 8.11 29.30 16.29
N ARG A 39 7.83 28.73 15.12
CA ARG A 39 8.33 29.15 13.80
C ARG A 39 7.23 29.57 12.82
N LEU A 40 5.95 29.43 13.19
CA LEU A 40 4.82 29.72 12.32
C LEU A 40 4.21 31.07 12.68
N ASP A 41 4.54 32.11 11.92
CA ASP A 41 3.98 33.45 12.04
C ASP A 41 3.88 34.10 10.66
N PHE A 42 2.67 34.13 10.11
CA PHE A 42 2.40 34.47 8.71
C PHE A 42 1.55 35.74 8.58
N PRO A 43 1.77 36.54 7.51
CA PRO A 43 0.95 37.71 7.21
C PRO A 43 -0.39 37.34 6.54
N THR A 44 -0.50 36.16 5.93
CA THR A 44 -1.70 35.66 5.25
C THR A 44 -2.15 34.30 5.79
N GLU A 45 -3.39 33.94 5.45
CA GLU A 45 -3.99 32.64 5.76
C GLU A 45 -3.45 31.52 4.85
N GLU A 46 -3.27 31.84 3.57
CA GLU A 46 -2.79 30.96 2.50
C GLU A 46 -1.40 30.39 2.81
N GLU A 47 -0.47 31.21 3.29
CA GLU A 47 0.87 30.76 3.70
C GLU A 47 0.87 29.78 4.88
N VAL A 48 -0.13 29.84 5.77
CA VAL A 48 -0.26 28.84 6.86
C VAL A 48 -0.76 27.53 6.28
N MET A 49 -1.76 27.60 5.39
CA MET A 49 -2.36 26.43 4.76
C MET A 49 -1.36 25.67 3.89
N ASP A 50 -0.53 26.36 3.11
CA ASP A 50 0.55 25.72 2.33
C ASP A 50 1.51 24.91 3.21
N VAL A 51 1.84 25.42 4.40
CA VAL A 51 2.71 24.71 5.36
C VAL A 51 1.97 23.55 6.04
N LEU A 52 0.69 23.75 6.39
CA LEU A 52 -0.16 22.74 7.03
C LEU A 52 -0.53 21.57 6.10
N ILE A 53 -0.66 21.81 4.80
CA ILE A 53 -0.84 20.76 3.78
C ILE A 53 0.38 19.82 3.74
N GLY A 54 1.57 20.32 4.09
CA GLY A 54 2.79 19.53 4.24
C GLY A 54 2.93 18.80 5.58
N TRP A 55 1.99 18.93 6.52
CA TRP A 55 2.10 18.37 7.87
C TRP A 55 1.39 17.02 8.03
N THR A 56 2.09 16.07 8.66
CA THR A 56 1.49 14.78 9.05
C THR A 56 0.53 14.98 10.22
N MET A 57 -0.74 14.61 10.06
CA MET A 57 -1.73 14.67 11.13
C MET A 57 -1.41 13.67 12.23
N ILE A 58 -1.06 14.16 13.42
CA ILE A 58 -0.67 13.33 14.56
C ILE A 58 -1.92 12.90 15.36
N PRO A 59 -2.20 11.58 15.52
CA PRO A 59 -3.31 11.10 16.34
C PRO A 59 -3.25 11.62 17.79
N GLY A 60 -4.41 11.94 18.36
CA GLY A 60 -4.49 12.57 19.69
C GLY A 60 -4.20 14.09 19.71
N ILE A 61 -3.81 14.70 18.59
CA ILE A 61 -3.68 16.15 18.44
C ILE A 61 -4.82 16.66 17.53
N GLN A 62 -5.36 17.85 17.82
CA GLN A 62 -6.08 18.67 16.84
C GLN A 62 -5.16 19.82 16.44
N THR A 63 -4.90 20.00 15.16
CA THR A 63 -4.13 21.14 14.66
C THR A 63 -5.12 22.19 14.17
N VAL A 64 -4.96 23.42 14.63
CA VAL A 64 -5.94 24.50 14.48
C VAL A 64 -5.21 25.75 14.00
N MET A 65 -5.71 26.40 12.96
CA MET A 65 -5.20 27.69 12.51
C MET A 65 -5.78 28.81 13.37
N VAL A 66 -4.97 29.80 13.74
CA VAL A 66 -5.32 30.86 14.68
C VAL A 66 -5.01 32.23 14.07
N ARG A 67 -6.03 33.10 14.03
CA ARG A 67 -5.93 34.49 13.60
C ARG A 67 -5.76 35.38 14.82
N TYR A 68 -4.67 36.15 14.88
CA TYR A 68 -4.32 36.95 16.07
C TYR A 68 -3.78 38.34 15.73
N GLU A 69 -3.74 39.22 16.73
CA GLU A 69 -3.16 40.56 16.65
C GLU A 69 -2.01 40.70 17.66
N LEU A 70 -0.91 41.35 17.26
CA LEU A 70 0.16 41.77 18.16
C LEU A 70 -0.18 43.12 18.80
N LEU A 71 -0.10 43.19 20.13
CA LEU A 71 -0.35 44.38 20.94
C LEU A 71 0.98 45.01 21.37
N ASN A 72 0.99 46.34 21.50
CA ASN A 72 2.18 47.18 21.77
C ASN A 72 3.06 46.76 22.97
N ASN A 73 2.53 45.96 23.90
CA ASN A 73 3.20 45.59 25.16
C ASN A 73 3.84 44.19 25.10
N ASN A 74 4.27 43.70 23.93
CA ASN A 74 4.68 42.30 23.72
C ASN A 74 3.61 41.33 24.26
N HIS A 75 2.37 41.51 23.79
CA HIS A 75 1.23 40.65 24.06
C HIS A 75 0.56 40.31 22.72
N TYR A 76 -0.18 39.21 22.66
CA TYR A 76 -1.00 38.88 21.50
C TYR A 76 -2.45 38.61 21.91
N ARG A 77 -3.38 38.93 21.01
CA ARG A 77 -4.82 38.72 21.16
C ARG A 77 -5.28 37.76 20.08
N ILE A 78 -5.82 36.61 20.46
CA ILE A 78 -6.42 35.68 19.50
C ILE A 78 -7.82 36.20 19.13
N LEU A 79 -8.00 36.56 17.87
CA LEU A 79 -9.26 37.09 17.33
C LEU A 79 -10.24 35.96 17.00
N GLY A 80 -9.71 34.88 16.44
CA GLY A 80 -10.49 33.71 16.01
C GLY A 80 -9.60 32.53 15.62
N PHE A 81 -10.23 31.42 15.24
CA PHE A 81 -9.57 30.20 14.80
C PHE A 81 -10.33 29.51 13.66
N ALA A 82 -9.67 28.61 12.94
CA ALA A 82 -10.29 27.69 11.99
C ALA A 82 -9.73 26.28 12.21
N ASP A 83 -10.61 25.27 12.23
CA ASP A 83 -10.20 23.87 12.34
C ASP A 83 -9.84 23.35 10.94
N ILE A 84 -8.65 22.79 10.76
CA ILE A 84 -8.13 22.41 9.44
C ILE A 84 -9.00 21.32 8.80
N ASP A 85 -9.64 20.49 9.63
CA ASP A 85 -10.54 19.42 9.22
C ASP A 85 -11.95 19.90 8.77
N ASP A 86 -12.29 21.20 8.85
CA ASP A 86 -13.50 21.76 8.22
C ASP A 86 -13.37 23.15 7.56
N MET A 87 -12.23 23.84 7.74
CA MET A 87 -11.92 25.15 7.17
C MET A 87 -12.94 26.27 7.49
N LEU A 88 -13.74 26.10 8.55
CA LEU A 88 -14.70 27.10 8.99
C LEU A 88 -14.08 28.01 10.06
N HIS A 89 -14.29 29.32 9.93
CA HIS A 89 -13.76 30.33 10.86
C HIS A 89 -14.72 30.60 12.03
N TYR A 90 -14.14 30.73 13.23
CA TYR A 90 -14.81 31.06 14.47
C TYR A 90 -14.14 32.25 15.13
N ASP A 91 -14.87 33.35 15.30
CA ASP A 91 -14.38 34.53 16.01
C ASP A 91 -14.80 34.54 17.49
N PHE A 92 -13.90 34.99 18.36
CA PHE A 92 -14.17 35.14 19.79
C PHE A 92 -14.96 36.43 20.03
N ALA A 93 -16.12 36.33 20.70
CA ALA A 93 -16.87 37.49 21.17
C ALA A 93 -16.05 38.36 22.14
N GLU A 94 -15.24 37.73 22.99
CA GLU A 94 -14.22 38.38 23.81
C GLU A 94 -12.83 37.77 23.50
N PRO A 95 -12.06 38.35 22.57
CA PRO A 95 -10.74 37.85 22.14
C PRO A 95 -9.72 37.63 23.28
N PRO A 96 -9.33 36.37 23.60
CA PRO A 96 -8.43 36.11 24.71
C PRO A 96 -7.02 36.65 24.43
N CYS A 97 -6.40 37.21 25.47
CA CYS A 97 -5.13 37.95 25.39
C CYS A 97 -4.05 37.28 26.24
N PHE A 98 -2.85 37.16 25.67
CA PHE A 98 -1.72 36.42 26.24
C PHE A 98 -0.43 37.26 26.19
N PRO A 99 0.50 37.10 27.13
CA PRO A 99 1.85 37.66 27.01
C PRO A 99 2.60 36.96 25.87
N SER A 100 3.34 37.71 25.05
CA SER A 100 4.23 37.14 24.04
C SER A 100 5.58 36.70 24.62
N GLU A 101 5.81 36.92 25.92
CA GLU A 101 6.84 36.21 26.69
C GLU A 101 6.43 34.75 26.95
N TYR A 102 6.15 34.02 25.88
CA TYR A 102 6.14 32.56 25.88
C TYR A 102 7.60 32.13 26.03
N VAL A 103 8.04 32.00 27.29
CA VAL A 103 9.46 31.86 27.65
C VAL A 103 10.10 30.72 26.87
N ARG A 104 11.21 31.02 26.19
CA ARG A 104 12.00 30.07 25.37
C ARG A 104 12.81 29.10 26.25
N GLY A 105 12.13 28.40 27.14
CA GLY A 105 12.66 27.28 27.91
C GLY A 105 12.49 25.98 27.14
N LEU A 106 13.55 25.16 27.10
CA LEU A 106 13.41 23.76 26.72
C LEU A 106 12.65 23.01 27.84
N GLU A 107 12.14 21.82 27.51
CA GLU A 107 11.22 20.99 28.31
C GLU A 107 9.80 21.56 28.39
N GLY A 108 8.87 20.92 27.67
CA GLY A 108 7.47 21.34 27.59
C GLY A 108 6.74 21.25 28.93
N ARG A 109 6.30 22.39 29.47
CA ARG A 109 5.47 22.47 30.67
C ARG A 109 4.06 22.93 30.31
N ARG A 110 3.07 22.10 30.65
CA ARG A 110 1.63 22.44 30.55
C ARG A 110 1.32 23.61 31.50
N MET A 111 0.52 24.58 31.08
CA MET A 111 -0.14 25.47 32.04
C MET A 111 -1.28 24.71 32.72
N GLN A 112 -1.31 24.70 34.06
CA GLN A 112 -2.51 24.35 34.81
C GLN A 112 -3.26 25.64 35.17
N PRO A 113 -4.49 25.84 34.68
CA PRO A 113 -5.25 27.04 35.02
C PRO A 113 -5.69 27.01 36.49
N ARG A 114 -5.48 28.11 37.20
CA ARG A 114 -6.34 28.42 38.36
C ARG A 114 -7.73 28.74 37.82
N ARG A 115 -8.75 28.07 38.36
CA ARG A 115 -10.14 28.19 37.91
C ARG A 115 -10.64 29.63 38.12
N GLN A 116 -10.83 30.36 37.02
CA GLN A 116 -11.68 31.54 36.96
C GLN A 116 -12.97 31.14 36.22
N GLU A 117 -14.11 31.67 36.67
CA GLU A 117 -15.42 31.33 36.14
C GLU A 117 -15.78 32.29 35.00
N LEU A 118 -16.17 31.74 33.84
CA LEU A 118 -16.55 32.51 32.65
C LEU A 118 -18.07 32.77 32.62
N PRO A 119 -18.53 33.90 32.05
CA PRO A 119 -19.96 34.20 31.93
C PRO A 119 -20.69 33.27 30.96
N PRO A 120 -22.00 33.02 31.14
CA PRO A 120 -22.81 32.25 30.21
C PRO A 120 -23.27 33.11 29.02
N GLY A 121 -22.90 32.74 27.79
CA GLY A 121 -23.45 33.36 26.58
C GLY A 121 -22.54 33.33 25.36
N LEU A 122 -22.36 32.16 24.74
CA LEU A 122 -21.77 32.03 23.39
C LEU A 122 -22.79 31.37 22.46
N ALA A 123 -23.02 31.97 21.31
CA ALA A 123 -23.86 31.45 20.23
C ALA A 123 -23.13 31.66 18.90
N ILE A 124 -23.13 30.63 18.05
CA ILE A 124 -22.37 30.58 16.79
C ILE A 124 -23.34 30.15 15.68
N THR A 125 -23.24 30.79 14.51
CA THR A 125 -24.09 30.52 13.34
C THR A 125 -23.38 29.59 12.36
N LEU A 126 -24.13 28.72 11.67
CA LEU A 126 -23.60 27.68 10.77
C LEU A 126 -23.69 28.06 9.28
N ALA A 127 -22.84 27.40 8.49
CA ALA A 127 -22.96 27.21 7.04
C ALA A 127 -22.80 25.72 6.71
N ASP A 128 -23.24 25.29 5.51
CA ASP A 128 -23.41 23.87 5.18
C ASP A 128 -22.08 23.11 4.92
N PRO A 129 -22.02 21.80 5.25
CA PRO A 129 -20.80 21.00 5.18
C PRO A 129 -20.48 20.44 3.79
N VAL A 130 -19.19 20.21 3.52
CA VAL A 130 -18.67 19.53 2.33
C VAL A 130 -17.91 18.26 2.75
N ILE A 131 -17.96 17.21 1.92
CA ILE A 131 -17.34 15.91 2.19
C ILE A 131 -15.86 15.93 1.73
N PRO A 132 -14.89 15.47 2.54
CA PRO A 132 -13.47 15.47 2.16
C PRO A 132 -13.14 14.41 1.09
N PRO A 133 -12.15 14.66 0.20
CA PRO A 133 -11.73 13.74 -0.85
C PRO A 133 -10.86 12.58 -0.33
N PRO A 134 -10.73 11.47 -1.09
CA PRO A 134 -9.87 10.35 -0.73
C PRO A 134 -8.38 10.69 -0.83
N VAL A 135 -7.56 10.07 0.03
CA VAL A 135 -6.10 10.23 0.07
C VAL A 135 -5.46 9.56 -1.14
N MET A 136 -4.69 10.31 -1.94
CA MET A 136 -3.88 9.76 -3.04
C MET A 136 -2.50 9.29 -2.54
N LEU A 137 -2.15 8.03 -2.83
CA LEU A 137 -0.84 7.46 -2.56
C LEU A 137 0.10 7.66 -3.76
N ASN A 138 1.29 8.23 -3.55
CA ASN A 138 2.31 8.33 -4.60
C ASN A 138 3.06 7.00 -4.76
N THR A 139 2.57 6.14 -5.67
CA THR A 139 3.18 4.86 -6.03
C THR A 139 4.39 4.98 -6.97
N ALA A 140 4.77 6.20 -7.41
CA ALA A 140 5.97 6.40 -8.22
C ALA A 140 7.25 6.42 -7.36
N GLN A 141 7.19 7.00 -6.15
CA GLN A 141 8.34 7.08 -5.24
C GLN A 141 8.50 5.90 -4.26
N SER A 142 7.43 5.13 -4.00
CA SER A 142 7.45 3.98 -3.07
C SER A 142 8.11 2.71 -3.65
N THR A 143 9.24 2.85 -4.35
CA THR A 143 9.90 1.76 -5.11
C THR A 143 11.16 1.20 -4.44
N HIS A 144 11.44 1.59 -3.19
CA HIS A 144 12.68 1.28 -2.47
C HIS A 144 12.51 0.62 -1.09
N THR A 145 11.33 0.10 -0.76
CA THR A 145 11.12 -0.69 0.47
C THR A 145 11.53 -2.16 0.26
N ALA A 146 11.95 -2.83 1.34
CA ALA A 146 12.30 -4.26 1.28
C ALA A 146 11.11 -5.15 0.88
N SER A 147 9.90 -4.77 1.29
CA SER A 147 8.66 -5.45 0.92
C SER A 147 8.39 -5.45 -0.58
N VAL A 148 8.56 -4.31 -1.25
CA VAL A 148 8.41 -4.21 -2.71
C VAL A 148 9.41 -5.13 -3.41
N HIS A 149 10.70 -5.10 -3.03
CA HIS A 149 11.70 -5.99 -3.61
C HIS A 149 11.40 -7.49 -3.39
N LYS A 150 10.88 -7.87 -2.22
CA LYS A 150 10.45 -9.25 -1.94
C LYS A 150 9.24 -9.65 -2.81
N SER A 151 8.19 -8.84 -2.84
CA SER A 151 6.96 -9.18 -3.60
C SER A 151 7.18 -9.13 -5.12
N VAL A 152 8.08 -8.28 -5.60
CA VAL A 152 8.56 -8.29 -6.99
C VAL A 152 9.35 -9.56 -7.30
N THR A 153 10.27 -9.97 -6.41
CA THR A 153 11.00 -11.26 -6.55
C THR A 153 10.03 -12.42 -6.69
N GLU A 154 9.05 -12.52 -5.79
CA GLU A 154 8.07 -13.62 -5.78
C GLU A 154 7.15 -13.57 -7.01
N SER A 155 6.68 -12.40 -7.43
CA SER A 155 5.89 -12.22 -8.66
C SER A 155 6.67 -12.63 -9.92
N LEU A 156 7.94 -12.23 -10.04
CA LEU A 156 8.80 -12.60 -11.15
C LEU A 156 9.11 -14.11 -11.18
N GLN A 157 9.27 -14.74 -10.01
CA GLN A 157 9.44 -16.20 -9.91
C GLN A 157 8.16 -16.96 -10.34
N ARG A 158 6.96 -16.47 -9.95
CA ARG A 158 5.67 -17.05 -10.39
C ARG A 158 5.49 -16.93 -11.91
N LEU A 159 5.68 -15.72 -12.46
CA LEU A 159 5.64 -15.49 -13.91
C LEU A 159 6.63 -16.38 -14.66
N HIS A 160 7.90 -16.47 -14.21
CA HIS A 160 8.91 -17.30 -14.85
C HIS A 160 8.55 -18.80 -14.82
N HIS A 161 7.93 -19.27 -13.73
CA HIS A 161 7.46 -20.65 -13.63
C HIS A 161 6.32 -20.95 -14.62
N ARG A 162 5.27 -20.10 -14.63
CA ARG A 162 4.11 -20.25 -15.54
C ARG A 162 4.54 -20.15 -17.00
N TYR A 163 5.34 -19.14 -17.33
CA TYR A 163 5.79 -18.80 -18.68
C TYR A 163 7.19 -19.37 -19.00
N SER A 164 7.52 -20.54 -18.45
CA SER A 164 8.85 -21.19 -18.55
C SER A 164 9.27 -21.67 -19.95
N ARG A 165 8.47 -21.40 -21.00
CA ARG A 165 8.71 -21.81 -22.39
C ARG A 165 8.55 -20.68 -23.42
N ILE A 166 8.61 -19.42 -22.98
CA ILE A 166 8.50 -18.27 -23.90
C ILE A 166 9.67 -18.16 -24.88
N ASN A 167 9.40 -17.52 -26.02
CA ASN A 167 10.45 -17.11 -26.94
C ASN A 167 10.82 -15.64 -26.64
N ILE A 168 11.94 -15.46 -25.93
CA ILE A 168 12.43 -14.15 -25.49
C ILE A 168 12.64 -13.21 -26.69
N ASP A 169 13.36 -13.67 -27.73
CA ASP A 169 13.60 -12.89 -28.94
C ASP A 169 12.28 -12.45 -29.61
N ALA A 170 11.29 -13.34 -29.69
CA ALA A 170 10.00 -13.02 -30.30
C ALA A 170 9.24 -11.94 -29.51
N ASN A 171 9.24 -12.01 -28.17
CA ASN A 171 8.56 -11.03 -27.33
C ASN A 171 9.30 -9.69 -27.29
N ILE A 172 10.63 -9.67 -27.27
CA ILE A 172 11.42 -8.44 -27.43
C ILE A 172 11.17 -7.80 -28.81
N ASN A 173 11.07 -8.60 -29.88
CA ASN A 173 10.69 -8.10 -31.21
C ASN A 173 9.22 -7.64 -31.29
N ALA A 174 8.32 -8.22 -30.50
CA ALA A 174 6.93 -7.76 -30.39
C ALA A 174 6.86 -6.39 -29.68
N ILE A 175 7.58 -6.18 -28.58
CA ILE A 175 7.70 -4.87 -27.90
C ILE A 175 8.28 -3.81 -28.85
N LYS A 176 9.33 -4.15 -29.64
CA LYS A 176 9.92 -3.25 -30.65
C LYS A 176 8.98 -2.95 -31.83
N GLN A 177 7.97 -3.79 -32.08
CA GLN A 177 6.89 -3.50 -33.03
C GLN A 177 5.76 -2.70 -32.38
N PHE A 178 5.42 -2.97 -31.12
CA PHE A 178 4.42 -2.25 -30.33
C PHE A 178 4.74 -0.76 -30.22
N ALA A 179 6.01 -0.36 -30.12
CA ALA A 179 6.43 1.04 -30.18
C ALA A 179 5.86 1.82 -31.38
N LYS A 180 5.58 1.16 -32.51
CA LYS A 180 4.97 1.77 -33.71
C LYS A 180 3.46 1.97 -33.61
N ARG A 181 2.81 1.31 -32.64
CA ARG A 181 1.38 1.46 -32.31
C ARG A 181 1.13 2.53 -31.25
N ILE A 182 2.14 2.91 -30.45
CA ILE A 182 2.03 3.97 -29.43
C ILE A 182 1.76 5.32 -30.11
N THR A 183 0.48 5.68 -30.22
CA THR A 183 -0.02 6.86 -30.96
C THR A 183 -1.26 7.42 -30.28
N ALA A 184 -1.60 8.69 -30.56
CA ALA A 184 -2.80 9.32 -30.01
C ALA A 184 -4.13 8.71 -30.50
N VAL A 185 -4.10 7.86 -31.53
CA VAL A 185 -5.29 7.14 -32.04
C VAL A 185 -5.54 5.85 -31.24
N ASN A 186 -4.47 5.14 -30.86
CA ASN A 186 -4.57 3.88 -30.13
C ASN A 186 -4.57 4.06 -28.60
N PHE A 187 -4.03 5.18 -28.10
CA PHE A 187 -3.91 5.48 -26.67
C PHE A 187 -4.37 6.92 -26.42
N PRO A 188 -5.65 7.25 -26.62
CA PRO A 188 -6.13 8.64 -26.61
C PRO A 188 -5.93 9.34 -25.26
N ASP A 189 -6.13 8.63 -24.15
CA ASP A 189 -6.07 9.18 -22.79
C ASP A 189 -4.64 9.39 -22.25
N THR A 190 -3.62 8.95 -23.00
CA THR A 190 -2.21 9.26 -22.68
C THR A 190 -1.82 10.65 -23.21
N SER A 191 -0.92 11.34 -22.53
CA SER A 191 -0.31 12.57 -23.04
C SER A 191 0.66 12.29 -24.19
N GLN A 192 1.02 13.33 -24.93
CA GLN A 192 2.09 13.24 -25.93
C GLN A 192 3.45 12.90 -25.27
N LEU A 193 3.74 13.47 -24.10
CA LEU A 193 4.99 13.27 -23.37
C LEU A 193 5.16 11.81 -22.94
N GLU A 194 4.11 11.18 -22.41
CA GLU A 194 4.10 9.78 -22.00
C GLU A 194 4.38 8.84 -23.18
N ARG A 195 3.64 9.01 -24.29
CA ARG A 195 3.83 8.21 -25.50
C ARG A 195 5.25 8.32 -26.05
N GLU A 196 5.77 9.54 -26.18
CA GLU A 196 7.12 9.75 -26.69
C GLU A 196 8.19 9.19 -25.75
N ALA A 197 8.01 9.32 -24.42
CA ALA A 197 8.91 8.74 -23.43
C ALA A 197 8.93 7.21 -23.47
N ALA A 198 7.77 6.55 -23.56
CA ALA A 198 7.67 5.10 -23.70
C ALA A 198 8.37 4.61 -24.98
N ILE A 199 8.21 5.30 -26.11
CA ILE A 199 8.93 5.02 -27.36
C ILE A 199 10.46 5.21 -27.16
N ARG A 200 10.89 6.30 -26.51
CA ARG A 200 12.31 6.56 -26.20
C ARG A 200 12.92 5.53 -25.23
N PHE A 201 12.12 4.87 -24.39
CA PHE A 201 12.56 3.74 -23.58
C PHE A 201 12.73 2.47 -24.43
N ILE A 202 11.73 2.08 -25.22
CA ILE A 202 11.81 0.88 -26.08
C ILE A 202 12.97 0.99 -27.09
N ALA A 203 13.30 2.20 -27.55
CA ALA A 203 14.46 2.46 -28.40
C ALA A 203 15.82 2.32 -27.69
N ARG A 204 15.86 2.22 -26.35
CA ARG A 204 17.08 2.18 -25.52
C ARG A 204 17.17 0.99 -24.55
N MET A 205 16.11 0.19 -24.40
CA MET A 205 16.02 -0.88 -23.41
C MET A 205 17.12 -1.94 -23.53
N ASP A 206 17.65 -2.18 -24.73
CA ASP A 206 18.78 -3.07 -25.01
C ASP A 206 20.02 -2.75 -24.15
N LEU A 207 20.22 -1.48 -23.77
CA LEU A 207 21.31 -1.04 -22.89
C LEU A 207 21.15 -1.55 -21.44
N LEU A 208 19.93 -1.93 -21.04
CA LEU A 208 19.59 -2.38 -19.71
C LEU A 208 19.53 -3.92 -19.58
N PHE A 209 19.47 -4.65 -20.71
CA PHE A 209 19.18 -6.09 -20.76
C PHE A 209 20.05 -6.98 -19.88
N ASN A 210 21.32 -6.62 -19.66
CA ASN A 210 22.26 -7.41 -18.85
C ASN A 210 22.09 -7.22 -17.33
N ASN A 211 21.32 -6.24 -16.88
CA ASN A 211 21.03 -6.03 -15.46
C ASN A 211 20.07 -7.11 -14.95
N LYS A 212 20.22 -7.49 -13.68
CA LYS A 212 19.43 -8.56 -13.05
C LYS A 212 18.68 -8.07 -11.81
N GLU A 213 17.53 -8.67 -11.58
CA GLU A 213 16.90 -8.69 -10.26
C GLU A 213 17.64 -9.72 -9.37
N ALA A 214 17.87 -9.38 -8.10
CA ALA A 214 18.77 -10.10 -7.21
C ALA A 214 18.20 -11.42 -6.65
N GLY A 215 16.88 -11.49 -6.40
CA GLY A 215 16.23 -12.67 -5.84
C GLY A 215 15.87 -13.72 -6.91
N SER A 216 15.27 -13.30 -8.01
CA SER A 216 14.86 -14.14 -9.14
C SER A 216 15.99 -14.44 -10.13
N ASN A 217 17.07 -13.64 -10.13
CA ASN A 217 18.21 -13.74 -11.06
C ASN A 217 17.87 -13.56 -12.55
N LEU A 218 16.62 -13.18 -12.86
CA LEU A 218 16.17 -12.84 -14.21
C LEU A 218 16.81 -11.52 -14.67
N THR A 219 17.09 -11.42 -15.96
CA THR A 219 17.59 -10.18 -16.56
C THR A 219 16.43 -9.27 -16.99
N ILE A 220 16.67 -7.96 -17.16
CA ILE A 220 15.62 -7.03 -17.64
C ILE A 220 15.01 -7.47 -18.99
N GLU A 221 15.79 -8.11 -19.85
CA GLU A 221 15.32 -8.73 -21.10
C GLU A 221 14.31 -9.87 -20.86
N HIS A 222 14.63 -10.77 -19.91
CA HIS A 222 13.73 -11.86 -19.53
C HIS A 222 12.46 -11.33 -18.87
N ILE A 223 12.60 -10.32 -18.00
CA ILE A 223 11.49 -9.66 -17.29
C ILE A 223 10.53 -9.02 -18.30
N LEU A 224 11.05 -8.23 -19.24
CA LEU A 224 10.26 -7.65 -20.36
C LEU A 224 9.53 -8.73 -21.16
N ALA A 225 10.21 -9.82 -21.53
CA ALA A 225 9.62 -10.90 -22.31
C ALA A 225 8.54 -11.70 -21.56
N HIS A 226 8.70 -11.90 -20.24
CA HIS A 226 7.67 -12.54 -19.39
C HIS A 226 6.45 -11.63 -19.19
N ILE A 227 6.65 -10.34 -18.95
CA ILE A 227 5.56 -9.36 -18.81
C ILE A 227 4.76 -9.26 -20.11
N TRP A 228 5.44 -9.22 -21.26
CA TRP A 228 4.77 -9.15 -22.56
C TRP A 228 3.96 -10.40 -22.88
N GLU A 229 4.48 -11.61 -22.62
CA GLU A 229 3.71 -12.85 -22.79
C GLU A 229 2.48 -12.87 -21.86
N ALA A 230 2.69 -12.64 -20.55
CA ALA A 230 1.65 -12.68 -19.53
C ALA A 230 0.54 -11.65 -19.79
N GLY A 231 0.91 -10.47 -20.29
CA GLY A 231 -0.01 -9.41 -20.70
C GLY A 231 -0.86 -9.73 -21.93
N HIS A 232 -0.48 -10.73 -22.73
CA HIS A 232 -1.20 -11.14 -23.94
C HIS A 232 -1.77 -12.57 -23.85
N ASP A 233 -1.61 -13.25 -22.71
CA ASP A 233 -2.08 -14.62 -22.51
C ASP A 233 -3.58 -14.68 -22.16
N GLN A 234 -4.40 -14.59 -23.21
CA GLN A 234 -5.84 -14.85 -23.13
C GLN A 234 -6.21 -16.35 -23.00
N LYS A 235 -5.24 -17.27 -22.90
CA LYS A 235 -5.50 -18.73 -22.99
C LYS A 235 -5.56 -19.41 -21.62
N THR A 236 -4.79 -18.94 -20.64
CA THR A 236 -4.79 -19.54 -19.29
C THR A 236 -5.86 -18.98 -18.36
N GLY A 237 -6.44 -17.80 -18.68
CA GLY A 237 -7.31 -17.06 -17.77
C GLY A 237 -6.57 -16.40 -16.61
N ALA A 238 -5.24 -16.33 -16.65
CA ALA A 238 -4.41 -15.67 -15.64
C ALA A 238 -4.57 -14.14 -15.66
N LEU A 239 -4.72 -13.57 -16.86
CA LEU A 239 -5.06 -12.18 -17.10
C LEU A 239 -6.54 -11.93 -16.73
N LYS A 240 -6.82 -10.85 -15.98
CA LYS A 240 -8.16 -10.52 -15.46
C LYS A 240 -8.81 -9.31 -16.13
N CYS A 241 -8.06 -8.55 -16.92
CA CYS A 241 -8.55 -7.47 -17.77
C CYS A 241 -8.40 -7.80 -19.26
N ASP A 242 -8.78 -6.87 -20.12
CA ASP A 242 -8.50 -6.90 -21.55
C ASP A 242 -7.06 -6.47 -21.89
N ILE A 243 -6.64 -6.68 -23.15
CA ILE A 243 -5.28 -6.36 -23.61
C ILE A 243 -5.03 -4.84 -23.71
N GLN A 244 -6.04 -4.01 -23.99
CA GLN A 244 -5.84 -2.56 -24.09
C GLN A 244 -5.49 -1.97 -22.71
N THR A 245 -6.18 -2.40 -21.65
CA THR A 245 -5.82 -2.05 -20.25
C THR A 245 -4.36 -2.42 -19.92
N VAL A 246 -3.87 -3.56 -20.43
CA VAL A 246 -2.45 -3.95 -20.25
C VAL A 246 -1.51 -3.08 -21.07
N GLU A 247 -1.81 -2.83 -22.34
CA GLU A 247 -0.97 -1.99 -23.21
C GLU A 247 -0.90 -0.53 -22.70
N GLU A 248 -1.99 0.00 -22.15
CA GLU A 248 -2.04 1.30 -21.47
C GLU A 248 -1.19 1.32 -20.20
N SER A 249 -1.36 0.30 -19.33
CA SER A 249 -0.51 0.13 -18.14
C SER A 249 0.98 0.05 -18.52
N PHE A 250 1.32 -0.68 -19.59
CA PHE A 250 2.69 -0.81 -20.06
C PHE A 250 3.24 0.52 -20.59
N VAL A 251 2.49 1.26 -21.42
CA VAL A 251 2.90 2.61 -21.88
C VAL A 251 3.16 3.54 -20.71
N LYS A 252 2.27 3.57 -19.71
CA LYS A 252 2.43 4.38 -18.49
C LYS A 252 3.71 4.01 -17.74
N HIS A 253 3.95 2.72 -17.48
CA HIS A 253 5.12 2.29 -16.72
C HIS A 253 6.43 2.51 -17.49
N LEU A 254 6.46 2.36 -18.82
CA LEU A 254 7.63 2.69 -19.64
C LEU A 254 7.95 4.21 -19.62
N TYR A 255 6.93 5.06 -19.53
CA TYR A 255 7.09 6.50 -19.23
C TYR A 255 7.65 6.73 -17.83
N GLU A 256 7.08 6.12 -16.77
CA GLU A 256 7.59 6.27 -15.39
C GLU A 256 9.05 5.79 -15.27
N ILE A 257 9.45 4.76 -16.01
CA ILE A 257 10.85 4.32 -16.07
C ILE A 257 11.74 5.37 -16.77
N GLN A 258 11.25 5.98 -17.84
CA GLN A 258 12.00 6.97 -18.62
C GLN A 258 12.08 8.36 -17.97
N ARG A 259 11.09 8.71 -17.15
CA ARG A 259 10.83 10.06 -16.62
C ARG A 259 10.70 10.13 -15.10
N GLY A 260 10.85 9.03 -14.35
CA GLY A 260 10.51 9.00 -12.92
C GLY A 260 11.26 9.98 -12.02
N TYR A 261 12.50 10.39 -12.38
CA TYR A 261 13.22 11.46 -11.67
C TYR A 261 12.93 12.87 -12.24
N ASN A 262 12.00 12.99 -13.19
CA ASN A 262 11.33 14.24 -13.60
C ASN A 262 10.00 14.45 -12.87
N LEU A 263 9.47 13.44 -12.16
CA LEU A 263 8.16 13.50 -11.48
C LEU A 263 8.29 14.11 -10.07
N ASP A 264 7.36 14.99 -9.71
CA ASP A 264 7.25 15.54 -8.36
C ASP A 264 6.51 14.60 -7.38
N SER A 265 6.29 15.05 -6.13
CA SER A 265 5.56 14.31 -5.10
C SER A 265 4.07 14.11 -5.40
N GLN A 266 3.53 14.73 -6.46
CA GLN A 266 2.17 14.56 -6.97
C GLN A 266 2.14 13.81 -8.32
N GLY A 267 3.29 13.27 -8.78
CA GLY A 267 3.40 12.55 -10.05
C GLY A 267 3.43 13.45 -11.30
N ARG A 268 3.57 14.77 -11.15
CA ARG A 268 3.60 15.73 -12.27
C ARG A 268 5.01 15.82 -12.83
N ASP A 269 5.16 15.70 -14.15
CA ASP A 269 6.45 15.87 -14.82
C ASP A 269 6.85 17.35 -14.90
N LEU A 270 8.07 17.67 -14.45
CA LEU A 270 8.63 19.01 -14.41
C LEU A 270 9.15 19.55 -15.76
N GLY A 271 8.99 18.80 -16.86
CA GLY A 271 9.30 19.24 -18.23
C GLY A 271 10.78 19.19 -18.63
N ASP A 272 11.65 18.78 -17.71
CA ASP A 272 13.11 18.69 -17.89
C ASP A 272 13.54 17.66 -18.97
N ASN A 273 14.84 17.60 -19.29
CA ASN A 273 15.42 16.48 -20.06
C ASN A 273 15.17 15.12 -19.37
N ASP A 274 15.15 14.02 -20.13
CA ASP A 274 14.90 12.66 -19.59
C ASP A 274 15.85 12.29 -18.43
N LYS A 275 15.29 12.04 -17.25
CA LYS A 275 15.97 11.50 -16.07
C LYS A 275 15.38 10.11 -15.76
N PRO A 276 15.87 9.04 -16.40
CA PRO A 276 15.37 7.68 -16.15
C PRO A 276 15.70 7.21 -14.74
N ILE A 277 14.85 6.36 -14.19
CA ILE A 277 15.04 5.81 -12.84
C ILE A 277 16.16 4.77 -12.78
N CYS A 278 16.65 4.48 -11.57
CA CYS A 278 17.67 3.46 -11.37
C CYS A 278 17.16 2.04 -11.73
N VAL A 279 18.10 1.13 -12.00
CA VAL A 279 17.84 -0.28 -12.41
C VAL A 279 16.83 -1.01 -11.50
N GLY A 280 16.90 -0.82 -10.18
CA GLY A 280 15.94 -1.44 -9.25
C GLY A 280 14.53 -0.86 -9.40
N GLY A 281 14.41 0.46 -9.58
CA GLY A 281 13.14 1.11 -9.92
C GLY A 281 12.59 0.61 -11.24
N THR A 282 13.44 0.43 -12.27
CA THR A 282 13.06 -0.13 -13.57
C THR A 282 12.43 -1.51 -13.43
N ILE A 283 13.08 -2.42 -12.71
CA ILE A 283 12.57 -3.79 -12.49
C ILE A 283 11.22 -3.77 -11.75
N ASN A 284 11.13 -2.95 -10.69
CA ASN A 284 9.90 -2.82 -9.91
C ASN A 284 8.76 -2.28 -10.79
N LYS A 285 9.00 -1.23 -11.59
CA LYS A 285 7.99 -0.61 -12.47
C LYS A 285 7.62 -1.43 -13.70
N LEU A 286 8.54 -2.23 -14.24
CA LEU A 286 8.19 -3.25 -15.22
C LEU A 286 7.20 -4.26 -14.61
N THR A 287 7.47 -4.77 -13.41
CA THR A 287 6.58 -5.71 -12.72
C THR A 287 5.22 -5.08 -12.37
N ASP A 288 5.21 -3.79 -12.01
CA ASP A 288 4.02 -2.99 -11.69
C ASP A 288 3.01 -2.90 -12.87
N THR A 289 3.47 -3.15 -14.11
CA THR A 289 2.61 -3.23 -15.32
C THR A 289 1.45 -4.22 -15.18
N LEU A 290 1.67 -5.34 -14.48
CA LEU A 290 0.70 -6.43 -14.33
C LEU A 290 0.10 -6.54 -12.91
N ASN A 291 0.41 -5.57 -12.05
CA ASN A 291 -0.03 -5.49 -10.66
C ASN A 291 -1.50 -5.02 -10.56
N ALA A 292 -1.98 -4.72 -9.35
CA ALA A 292 -3.33 -4.21 -9.09
C ALA A 292 -4.47 -5.13 -9.60
N GLY A 293 -4.19 -6.44 -9.67
CA GLY A 293 -5.14 -7.46 -10.12
C GLY A 293 -5.20 -7.71 -11.63
N ILE A 294 -4.33 -7.07 -12.44
CA ILE A 294 -4.25 -7.30 -13.89
C ILE A 294 -3.91 -8.77 -14.20
N HIS A 295 -2.93 -9.37 -13.51
CA HIS A 295 -2.50 -10.77 -13.67
C HIS A 295 -2.34 -11.47 -12.33
N GLU A 296 -2.87 -12.70 -12.19
CA GLU A 296 -2.94 -13.41 -10.90
C GLU A 296 -1.59 -13.81 -10.28
N ASP A 297 -0.49 -13.87 -11.06
CA ASP A 297 0.84 -14.12 -10.50
C ASP A 297 1.49 -12.86 -9.92
N VAL A 298 0.94 -11.67 -10.16
CA VAL A 298 1.63 -10.40 -9.92
C VAL A 298 0.95 -9.59 -8.83
N GLU A 299 1.66 -9.45 -7.72
CA GLU A 299 1.26 -8.68 -6.55
C GLU A 299 2.49 -7.96 -5.99
N ILE A 300 2.45 -6.63 -5.92
CA ILE A 300 3.49 -5.83 -5.27
C ILE A 300 2.96 -5.27 -3.95
N ILE A 301 3.56 -5.69 -2.84
CA ILE A 301 3.15 -5.35 -1.49
C ILE A 301 3.87 -4.07 -1.05
N TYR A 302 3.21 -2.93 -1.26
CA TYR A 302 3.66 -1.63 -0.77
C TYR A 302 3.38 -1.51 0.73
N ILE A 303 4.37 -1.86 1.56
CA ILE A 303 4.31 -1.52 3.00
C ILE A 303 4.57 -0.02 3.15
N THR A 304 3.54 0.70 3.59
CA THR A 304 3.58 2.13 3.94
C THR A 304 3.24 2.32 5.43
N ARG A 305 3.22 3.58 5.90
CA ARG A 305 2.78 3.88 7.28
C ARG A 305 1.32 3.52 7.48
N GLU A 306 0.50 3.83 6.48
CA GLU A 306 -0.95 3.69 6.47
C GLU A 306 -1.34 2.20 6.51
N THR A 307 -0.73 1.36 5.66
CA THR A 307 -0.97 -0.09 5.66
C THR A 307 -0.52 -0.75 6.96
N ALA A 308 0.58 -0.28 7.56
CA ALA A 308 1.05 -0.76 8.85
C ALA A 308 0.14 -0.29 10.00
N SER A 309 -0.36 0.94 9.99
CA SER A 309 -1.38 1.43 10.93
C SER A 309 -2.68 0.60 10.86
N GLU A 310 -3.17 0.26 9.65
CA GLU A 310 -4.34 -0.61 9.52
C GLU A 310 -4.06 -2.04 9.97
N LYS A 311 -2.87 -2.59 9.70
CA LYS A 311 -2.48 -3.91 10.21
C LYS A 311 -2.37 -3.93 11.74
N LEU A 312 -1.84 -2.88 12.36
CA LEU A 312 -1.82 -2.71 13.82
C LEU A 312 -3.23 -2.67 14.42
N LYS A 313 -4.16 -1.91 13.80
CA LYS A 313 -5.58 -1.88 14.21
C LYS A 313 -6.22 -3.27 14.12
N ALA A 314 -6.00 -3.99 13.02
CA ALA A 314 -6.53 -5.34 12.82
C ALA A 314 -5.99 -6.33 13.87
N LEU A 315 -4.67 -6.35 14.08
CA LEU A 315 -3.98 -7.21 15.04
C LEU A 315 -4.42 -6.92 16.49
N GLY A 316 -4.54 -5.64 16.86
CA GLY A 316 -5.03 -5.24 18.18
C GLY A 316 -6.50 -5.64 18.43
N LYS A 317 -7.37 -5.51 17.42
CA LYS A 317 -8.76 -6.02 17.48
C LYS A 317 -8.77 -7.54 17.64
N GLU A 318 -8.01 -8.27 16.83
CA GLU A 318 -7.95 -9.75 16.85
C GLU A 318 -7.52 -10.27 18.23
N LYS A 319 -6.43 -9.71 18.77
CA LYS A 319 -5.91 -10.11 20.09
C LYS A 319 -6.84 -9.69 21.24
N ALA A 320 -7.54 -8.56 21.13
CA ALA A 320 -8.55 -8.17 22.11
C ALA A 320 -9.78 -9.09 22.08
N VAL A 321 -10.22 -9.56 20.90
CA VAL A 321 -11.28 -10.59 20.78
C VAL A 321 -10.83 -11.90 21.43
N GLU A 322 -9.60 -12.37 21.15
CA GLU A 322 -9.03 -13.58 21.75
C GLU A 322 -8.93 -13.49 23.27
N PHE A 323 -8.47 -12.35 23.80
CA PHE A 323 -8.39 -12.08 25.24
C PHE A 323 -9.79 -12.09 25.90
N VAL A 324 -10.77 -11.39 25.34
CA VAL A 324 -12.14 -11.35 25.91
C VAL A 324 -12.80 -12.73 25.88
N MET A 325 -12.62 -13.50 24.81
CA MET A 325 -13.24 -14.82 24.66
C MET A 325 -12.56 -15.93 25.48
N SER A 326 -11.28 -15.74 25.84
CA SER A 326 -10.53 -16.66 26.71
C SER A 326 -10.65 -16.31 28.20
N SER A 327 -11.09 -15.09 28.53
CA SER A 327 -11.17 -14.57 29.90
C SER A 327 -12.32 -15.16 30.71
N SER A 328 -12.02 -15.59 31.94
CA SER A 328 -13.03 -15.93 32.97
C SER A 328 -13.89 -14.74 33.42
N GLN A 329 -13.55 -13.52 32.99
CA GLN A 329 -14.31 -12.28 33.22
C GLN A 329 -14.97 -11.74 31.94
N LYS A 330 -15.22 -12.59 30.93
CA LYS A 330 -15.89 -12.23 29.67
C LYS A 330 -17.10 -11.30 29.85
N GLU A 331 -18.10 -11.69 30.66
CA GLU A 331 -19.33 -10.92 30.80
C GLU A 331 -19.13 -9.53 31.46
N PRO A 332 -18.33 -9.37 32.55
CA PRO A 332 -17.86 -8.06 33.01
C PRO A 332 -17.13 -7.23 31.94
N LEU A 333 -16.25 -7.84 31.12
CA LEU A 333 -15.52 -7.14 30.07
C LEU A 333 -16.45 -6.68 28.93
N LEU A 334 -17.36 -7.55 28.48
CA LEU A 334 -18.41 -7.19 27.51
C LEU A 334 -19.30 -6.06 28.04
N SER A 335 -19.67 -6.09 29.32
CA SER A 335 -20.47 -5.04 29.95
C SER A 335 -19.76 -3.67 29.94
N LEU A 336 -18.42 -3.64 30.04
CA LEU A 336 -17.62 -2.41 29.92
C LEU A 336 -17.48 -1.95 28.46
N ILE A 337 -17.33 -2.89 27.53
CA ILE A 337 -17.28 -2.60 26.08
C ILE A 337 -18.62 -2.02 25.62
N ASP A 338 -19.76 -2.62 25.99
CA ASP A 338 -21.12 -2.14 25.68
C ASP A 338 -21.35 -0.68 26.09
N GLN A 339 -20.83 -0.27 27.26
CA GLN A 339 -20.93 1.10 27.78
C GLN A 339 -20.08 2.13 27.01
N SER A 340 -19.13 1.68 26.19
CA SER A 340 -18.26 2.55 25.38
C SER A 340 -18.77 2.80 23.96
N LYS A 341 -19.94 2.25 23.59
CA LYS A 341 -20.49 2.36 22.24
C LYS A 341 -20.68 3.82 21.81
N THR A 342 -20.08 4.21 20.69
CA THR A 342 -20.24 5.56 20.12
C THR A 342 -21.61 5.76 19.46
N ALA A 343 -22.04 7.02 19.38
CA ALA A 343 -23.36 7.43 18.87
C ALA A 343 -23.36 7.78 17.36
N ASP A 344 -22.34 7.34 16.64
CA ASP A 344 -22.11 7.68 15.23
C ASP A 344 -22.96 6.82 14.29
N GLN A 345 -23.04 7.20 13.00
CA GLN A 345 -23.76 6.43 11.97
C GLN A 345 -23.20 5.02 11.78
N ILE A 346 -21.88 4.87 11.97
CA ILE A 346 -21.17 3.59 12.04
C ILE A 346 -20.64 3.49 13.47
N PRO A 347 -21.31 2.77 14.38
CA PRO A 347 -20.90 2.74 15.78
C PRO A 347 -19.58 1.98 15.94
N THR A 348 -18.75 2.46 16.86
CA THR A 348 -17.57 1.74 17.35
C THR A 348 -17.69 1.52 18.86
N TRP A 349 -16.90 0.59 19.40
CA TRP A 349 -16.81 0.31 20.83
C TRP A 349 -15.34 0.38 21.25
N ASP A 350 -14.97 1.27 22.16
CA ASP A 350 -13.58 1.36 22.64
C ASP A 350 -13.13 0.04 23.28
N ILE A 351 -11.87 -0.31 23.12
CA ILE A 351 -11.26 -1.40 23.89
C ILE A 351 -10.83 -0.84 25.26
N PRO A 352 -11.32 -1.39 26.40
CA PRO A 352 -10.85 -1.01 27.73
C PRO A 352 -9.33 -1.11 27.89
N ASP A 353 -8.74 -0.09 28.52
CA ASP A 353 -7.30 0.08 28.74
C ASP A 353 -6.66 -1.19 29.37
N LEU A 354 -7.37 -1.86 30.30
CA LEU A 354 -6.98 -3.14 30.92
C LEU A 354 -6.74 -4.27 29.90
N ILE A 355 -7.54 -4.34 28.83
CA ILE A 355 -7.40 -5.35 27.77
C ILE A 355 -6.23 -4.95 26.86
N LEU A 356 -6.14 -3.67 26.48
CA LEU A 356 -5.05 -3.16 25.65
C LEU A 356 -3.68 -3.39 26.32
N ASP A 357 -3.53 -3.04 27.59
CA ASP A 357 -2.28 -3.27 28.36
C ASP A 357 -1.95 -4.77 28.48
N SER A 358 -2.97 -5.64 28.60
CA SER A 358 -2.77 -7.09 28.73
C SER A 358 -2.25 -7.75 27.44
N ILE A 359 -2.65 -7.26 26.27
CA ILE A 359 -2.21 -7.80 24.97
C ILE A 359 -1.04 -7.02 24.34
N ARG A 360 -0.64 -5.89 24.95
CA ARG A 360 0.23 -4.87 24.35
C ARG A 360 1.54 -5.41 23.82
N GLU A 361 2.28 -6.18 24.62
CA GLU A 361 3.62 -6.65 24.26
C GLU A 361 3.56 -7.77 23.21
N GLU A 362 2.51 -8.60 23.20
CA GLU A 362 2.30 -9.59 22.14
C GLU A 362 1.98 -8.90 20.81
N VAL A 363 1.05 -7.94 20.81
CA VAL A 363 0.73 -7.12 19.63
C VAL A 363 1.95 -6.34 19.16
N LYS A 364 2.78 -5.80 20.09
CA LYS A 364 4.02 -5.12 19.74
C LYS A 364 5.03 -6.07 19.10
N GLN A 365 5.25 -7.25 19.68
CA GLN A 365 6.20 -8.23 19.15
C GLN A 365 5.80 -8.65 17.74
N SER A 366 4.56 -9.11 17.53
CA SER A 366 4.10 -9.53 16.20
C SER A 366 4.11 -8.39 15.17
N PHE A 367 3.77 -7.16 15.57
CA PHE A 367 3.86 -5.99 14.69
C PHE A 367 5.31 -5.65 14.30
N VAL A 368 6.24 -5.68 15.25
CA VAL A 368 7.66 -5.41 14.96
C VAL A 368 8.28 -6.52 14.11
N GLU A 369 8.01 -7.79 14.41
CA GLU A 369 8.50 -8.94 13.62
C GLU A 369 8.03 -8.91 12.15
N GLU A 370 6.81 -8.43 11.88
CA GLU A 370 6.30 -8.29 10.52
C GLU A 370 6.95 -7.12 9.75
N PHE A 371 7.21 -5.99 10.42
CA PHE A 371 7.57 -4.73 9.77
C PHE A 371 9.01 -4.23 9.96
N GLU A 372 9.83 -4.79 10.86
CA GLU A 372 11.22 -4.34 11.12
C GLU A 372 12.15 -4.42 9.90
N SER A 373 11.86 -5.31 8.96
CA SER A 373 12.58 -5.43 7.69
C SER A 373 12.31 -4.29 6.72
N SER A 374 11.20 -3.57 6.88
CA SER A 374 10.60 -2.70 5.86
C SER A 374 10.38 -1.26 6.31
N LEU A 375 10.27 -1.00 7.62
CA LEU A 375 10.08 0.33 8.19
C LEU A 375 11.17 0.64 9.22
N MET A 376 11.56 1.92 9.34
CA MET A 376 12.54 2.36 10.33
C MET A 376 11.99 2.24 11.76
N PRO A 377 12.79 1.85 12.77
CA PRO A 377 12.32 1.69 14.15
C PRO A 377 11.59 2.90 14.75
N ALA A 378 12.00 4.12 14.40
CA ALA A 378 11.31 5.34 14.83
C ALA A 378 9.88 5.44 14.26
N VAL A 379 9.67 4.99 13.02
CA VAL A 379 8.35 4.94 12.37
C VAL A 379 7.49 3.82 12.95
N LEU A 380 8.10 2.70 13.35
CA LEU A 380 7.40 1.62 14.04
C LEU A 380 6.91 2.05 15.42
N GLU A 381 7.72 2.76 16.22
CA GLU A 381 7.26 3.31 17.50
C GLU A 381 6.23 4.44 17.32
N GLU A 382 6.36 5.25 16.25
CA GLU A 382 5.37 6.27 15.88
C GLU A 382 3.99 5.65 15.58
N ILE A 383 3.96 4.60 14.73
CA ILE A 383 2.74 3.86 14.42
C ILE A 383 2.23 3.10 15.66
N PHE A 384 3.12 2.45 16.42
CA PHE A 384 2.72 1.71 17.62
C PHE A 384 2.18 2.61 18.74
N SER A 385 2.54 3.90 18.76
CA SER A 385 1.91 4.88 19.66
C SER A 385 0.40 5.04 19.42
N GLN A 386 -0.10 4.63 18.24
CA GLN A 386 -1.53 4.65 17.90
C GLN A 386 -2.32 3.49 18.54
N PHE A 387 -1.65 2.48 19.11
CA PHE A 387 -2.27 1.27 19.67
C PHE A 387 -3.32 1.58 20.76
N SER A 388 -3.14 2.65 21.55
CA SER A 388 -4.11 3.08 22.58
C SER A 388 -5.42 3.68 22.02
N TYR A 389 -5.57 3.80 20.70
CA TYR A 389 -6.75 4.36 20.04
C TYR A 389 -7.50 3.32 19.18
N ILE A 390 -7.24 2.02 19.38
CA ILE A 390 -7.96 0.95 18.68
C ILE A 390 -9.32 0.73 19.36
N SER A 391 -10.39 0.86 18.57
CA SER A 391 -11.76 0.47 18.93
C SER A 391 -12.21 -0.72 18.08
N PHE A 392 -13.18 -1.49 18.57
CA PHE A 392 -13.89 -2.48 17.77
C PHE A 392 -14.89 -1.81 16.81
N ASP A 393 -15.00 -2.36 15.62
CA ASP A 393 -16.17 -2.17 14.75
C ASP A 393 -17.25 -3.22 15.07
N GLU A 394 -18.41 -3.08 14.43
CA GLU A 394 -19.56 -3.96 14.66
C GLU A 394 -19.27 -5.44 14.35
N LYS A 395 -18.37 -5.77 13.41
CA LYS A 395 -18.03 -7.16 13.08
C LYS A 395 -17.23 -7.79 14.22
N ASN A 396 -16.18 -7.12 14.70
CA ASN A 396 -15.39 -7.62 15.82
C ASN A 396 -16.21 -7.64 17.14
N TYR A 397 -17.09 -6.65 17.35
CA TYR A 397 -18.00 -6.64 18.50
C TYR A 397 -18.96 -7.84 18.48
N ARG A 398 -19.64 -8.09 17.34
CA ARG A 398 -20.51 -9.26 17.17
C ARG A 398 -19.75 -10.57 17.40
N GLN A 399 -18.53 -10.69 16.90
CA GLN A 399 -17.69 -11.90 17.06
C GLN A 399 -17.40 -12.29 18.53
N MET A 400 -17.39 -11.33 19.48
CA MET A 400 -17.25 -11.64 20.92
C MET A 400 -18.59 -12.00 21.59
N ARG A 401 -19.68 -11.41 21.09
CA ARG A 401 -21.03 -11.55 21.66
C ARG A 401 -21.74 -12.81 21.15
N GLU A 402 -21.52 -13.15 19.89
CA GLU A 402 -21.90 -14.40 19.26
C GLU A 402 -20.97 -15.50 19.76
N GLU A 403 -21.33 -16.10 20.89
CA GLU A 403 -20.81 -17.42 21.22
C GLU A 403 -20.95 -18.35 20.01
N LYS A 404 -19.96 -19.22 19.79
CA LYS A 404 -20.18 -20.41 18.99
C LYS A 404 -21.24 -21.24 19.72
N SER A 405 -22.50 -20.96 19.42
CA SER A 405 -23.65 -21.73 19.85
C SER A 405 -23.44 -23.14 19.32
N ALA A 406 -22.87 -23.98 20.18
CA ALA A 406 -22.52 -25.34 19.84
C ALA A 406 -23.85 -26.02 19.52
N VAL A 407 -24.06 -26.30 18.23
CA VAL A 407 -25.25 -26.99 17.77
C VAL A 407 -25.20 -28.38 18.36
N SER A 408 -25.83 -28.53 19.52
CA SER A 408 -26.12 -29.80 20.15
C SER A 408 -27.05 -30.54 19.21
N GLN A 409 -26.47 -31.26 18.26
CA GLN A 409 -27.13 -32.33 17.53
C GLN A 409 -27.43 -33.44 18.53
N THR A 410 -28.49 -33.21 19.32
CA THR A 410 -29.25 -34.26 19.96
C THR A 410 -29.68 -35.21 18.87
N VAL A 411 -28.96 -36.31 18.72
CA VAL A 411 -29.37 -37.44 17.90
C VAL A 411 -30.65 -37.97 18.53
N ILE A 412 -31.79 -37.58 17.95
CA ILE A 412 -33.08 -38.19 18.25
C ILE A 412 -33.03 -39.55 17.58
N ASP A 413 -32.79 -40.58 18.39
CA ASP A 413 -32.67 -41.97 17.97
C ASP A 413 -34.07 -42.55 17.69
N GLU A 414 -34.68 -42.08 16.60
CA GLU A 414 -36.10 -42.32 16.28
C GLU A 414 -36.30 -43.72 15.68
N LYS A 415 -36.34 -44.71 16.58
CA LYS A 415 -36.83 -46.06 16.29
C LYS A 415 -38.33 -46.04 15.99
N ALA A 416 -38.69 -46.31 14.74
CA ALA A 416 -40.03 -46.74 14.34
C ALA A 416 -39.98 -47.71 13.15
N ASP A 417 -40.23 -48.99 13.46
CA ASP A 417 -40.93 -50.04 12.70
C ASP A 417 -40.85 -50.13 11.16
N ILE A 418 -40.55 -51.35 10.68
CA ILE A 418 -40.68 -51.78 9.29
C ILE A 418 -41.67 -52.96 9.25
N ASP A 419 -42.83 -52.74 8.63
CA ASP A 419 -43.69 -53.76 8.00
C ASP A 419 -44.15 -53.17 6.66
N GLU A 420 -43.71 -53.67 5.49
CA GLU A 420 -44.17 -54.85 4.73
C GLU A 420 -45.41 -54.56 3.82
N VAL A 421 -45.62 -55.43 2.81
CA VAL A 421 -46.84 -55.61 1.99
C VAL A 421 -47.06 -54.74 0.71
N VAL A 422 -46.56 -55.30 -0.40
CA VAL A 422 -47.27 -55.58 -1.69
C VAL A 422 -47.61 -54.46 -2.73
N LEU A 423 -47.00 -54.67 -3.90
CA LEU A 423 -47.44 -54.43 -5.30
C LEU A 423 -48.91 -54.02 -5.58
N ASN A 424 -49.13 -53.04 -6.49
CA ASN A 424 -49.49 -53.33 -7.91
C ASN A 424 -49.89 -52.13 -8.83
N SER A 425 -49.27 -52.08 -10.02
CA SER A 425 -49.90 -51.91 -11.36
C SER A 425 -50.50 -50.57 -11.87
N THR A 426 -50.67 -50.54 -13.20
CA THR A 426 -51.66 -49.75 -14.00
C THR A 426 -51.41 -48.24 -14.16
N VAL A 427 -50.64 -47.79 -15.17
CA VAL A 427 -50.96 -47.63 -16.62
C VAL A 427 -51.70 -46.33 -16.99
N ASN A 428 -51.02 -45.45 -17.75
CA ASN A 428 -51.46 -44.67 -18.93
C ASN A 428 -50.47 -43.50 -19.19
N ASN A 429 -50.40 -42.85 -20.35
CA ASN A 429 -50.37 -43.28 -21.77
C ASN A 429 -50.21 -41.99 -22.61
N SER A 430 -49.69 -42.09 -23.85
CA SER A 430 -49.70 -41.02 -24.87
C SER A 430 -48.91 -39.72 -24.56
N SER A 431 -48.37 -38.98 -25.52
CA SER A 431 -48.11 -39.27 -26.95
C SER A 431 -47.17 -38.21 -27.55
N GLN A 432 -46.33 -38.64 -28.50
CA GLN A 432 -45.95 -37.95 -29.77
C GLN A 432 -45.32 -36.52 -29.69
N THR A 433 -44.43 -36.08 -30.59
CA THR A 433 -43.95 -36.65 -31.86
C THR A 433 -42.50 -36.23 -32.13
N ALA A 434 -41.71 -37.08 -32.79
CA ALA A 434 -40.57 -36.64 -33.62
C ALA A 434 -41.10 -36.18 -35.01
N SER A 435 -40.37 -35.56 -35.95
CA SER A 435 -39.13 -35.98 -36.62
C SER A 435 -38.72 -34.87 -37.62
N SER A 436 -37.44 -34.52 -37.80
CA SER A 436 -36.58 -34.89 -38.97
C SER A 436 -36.88 -34.14 -40.31
N ASN A 437 -36.04 -34.06 -41.37
CA ASN A 437 -34.79 -34.78 -41.71
C ASN A 437 -34.02 -34.11 -42.90
N VAL A 438 -32.70 -34.38 -43.05
CA VAL A 438 -31.97 -34.61 -44.35
C VAL A 438 -31.81 -33.39 -45.33
N SER A 439 -30.79 -33.23 -46.21
CA SER A 439 -29.74 -34.10 -46.80
C SER A 439 -28.40 -33.39 -47.15
N SER A 440 -27.30 -34.16 -47.27
CA SER A 440 -26.31 -34.25 -48.41
C SER A 440 -25.82 -32.99 -49.17
N ALA A 441 -24.56 -32.84 -49.63
CA ALA A 441 -23.29 -33.62 -49.55
C ALA A 441 -22.09 -32.63 -49.80
N GLU A 442 -20.88 -32.88 -50.36
CA GLU A 442 -20.21 -34.03 -51.05
C GLU A 442 -18.64 -33.91 -50.96
N GLN A 443 -17.88 -34.50 -51.89
CA GLN A 443 -16.38 -34.55 -51.92
C GLN A 443 -15.87 -34.68 -53.39
N PRO A 444 -14.56 -34.49 -53.76
CA PRO A 444 -13.52 -35.50 -53.48
C PRO A 444 -12.02 -35.07 -53.43
N PHE A 445 -11.22 -35.99 -52.87
CA PHE A 445 -9.78 -36.32 -53.04
C PHE A 445 -8.86 -35.62 -54.07
N GLN A 446 -7.57 -35.47 -53.67
CA GLN A 446 -6.43 -35.99 -54.45
C GLN A 446 -5.25 -36.44 -53.55
N CYS A 447 -4.34 -37.29 -54.06
CA CYS A 447 -3.28 -37.95 -53.28
C CYS A 447 -2.06 -38.36 -54.15
N MET A 448 -0.83 -37.99 -53.73
CA MET A 448 0.51 -38.47 -54.17
C MET A 448 1.59 -37.92 -53.20
N ARG A 449 2.81 -38.47 -53.02
CA ARG A 449 3.40 -39.82 -53.18
C ARG A 449 4.73 -39.88 -52.38
N LEU A 450 5.26 -41.06 -52.09
CA LEU A 450 6.55 -41.27 -51.39
C LEU A 450 7.71 -41.67 -52.33
N ALA A 451 8.89 -41.04 -52.18
CA ALA A 451 10.22 -41.54 -52.57
C ALA A 451 11.34 -40.56 -52.10
N ALA A 452 12.64 -40.87 -52.13
CA ALA A 452 13.42 -41.91 -51.43
C ALA A 452 14.94 -41.78 -51.74
N LYS A 453 15.82 -42.08 -50.75
CA LYS A 453 17.30 -42.35 -50.84
C LYS A 453 18.30 -41.19 -51.16
N LYS A 454 19.22 -40.94 -50.18
CA LYS A 454 20.72 -41.10 -50.17
C LYS A 454 21.60 -40.58 -51.35
N PRO A 455 22.94 -40.36 -51.19
CA PRO A 455 23.86 -40.71 -50.08
C PRO A 455 24.81 -39.58 -49.58
N CYS A 456 25.75 -39.92 -48.68
CA CYS A 456 26.94 -39.12 -48.28
C CYS A 456 28.11 -39.30 -49.29
N PRO A 457 29.16 -38.44 -49.23
CA PRO A 457 30.38 -38.67 -48.43
C PRO A 457 30.76 -37.46 -47.53
N SER A 458 31.56 -37.47 -46.45
CA SER A 458 32.53 -38.37 -45.78
C SER A 458 34.03 -38.01 -45.93
N ILE A 459 34.75 -37.98 -44.79
CA ILE A 459 36.22 -38.00 -44.57
C ILE A 459 36.98 -36.65 -44.63
N SER A 460 37.36 -36.16 -43.43
CA SER A 460 38.73 -35.81 -42.97
C SER A 460 38.58 -35.10 -41.61
N ASP A 461 39.01 -35.63 -40.45
CA ASP A 461 40.31 -36.18 -40.02
C ASP A 461 41.41 -35.12 -39.90
N SER A 462 41.73 -34.74 -38.65
CA SER A 462 43.00 -34.14 -38.19
C SER A 462 43.07 -34.19 -36.66
N GLU A 463 44.01 -34.95 -36.11
CA GLU A 463 44.25 -35.11 -34.67
C GLU A 463 45.27 -34.09 -34.13
N SER A 464 45.17 -33.76 -32.83
CA SER A 464 46.26 -33.43 -31.87
C SER A 464 45.59 -33.01 -30.54
N GLN A 465 45.79 -33.63 -29.37
CA GLN A 465 47.03 -33.78 -28.57
C GLN A 465 47.71 -32.43 -28.25
N ALA A 466 48.15 -32.10 -27.03
CA ALA A 466 47.93 -32.60 -25.65
C ALA A 466 48.26 -31.39 -24.70
N GLN A 467 48.13 -31.38 -23.36
CA GLN A 467 48.80 -32.19 -22.33
C GLN A 467 48.21 -31.88 -20.92
N GLU A 468 48.65 -32.64 -19.92
CA GLU A 468 48.24 -32.56 -18.51
C GLU A 468 49.05 -31.54 -17.69
N SER A 469 48.54 -31.12 -16.52
CA SER A 469 49.32 -31.18 -15.26
C SER A 469 48.52 -30.87 -13.98
N LYS A 470 48.79 -31.70 -12.97
CA LYS A 470 48.59 -31.58 -11.50
C LYS A 470 49.81 -32.33 -10.86
N PRO A 471 50.08 -32.38 -9.54
CA PRO A 471 49.25 -31.95 -8.39
C PRO A 471 49.97 -31.25 -7.20
N SER A 472 49.18 -30.54 -6.35
CA SER A 472 49.20 -30.54 -4.85
C SER A 472 50.55 -30.35 -4.07
N PRO A 473 50.68 -30.58 -2.74
CA PRO A 473 49.70 -30.62 -1.63
C PRO A 473 50.06 -29.78 -0.35
N GLY A 474 49.09 -29.61 0.57
CA GLY A 474 49.32 -29.49 2.03
C GLY A 474 49.08 -28.12 2.69
N ARG A 475 48.84 -28.03 4.02
CA ARG A 475 48.53 -29.09 5.01
C ARG A 475 47.90 -28.55 6.32
N GLU A 476 46.91 -29.27 6.87
CA GLU A 476 46.41 -29.36 8.27
C GLU A 476 46.59 -28.21 9.30
N LYS A 477 45.49 -27.78 9.96
CA LYS A 477 45.12 -28.21 11.34
C LYS A 477 43.72 -27.72 11.77
N ALA A 478 43.25 -28.15 12.95
CA ALA A 478 41.85 -28.10 13.42
C ALA A 478 41.67 -27.38 14.80
N ILE A 479 40.49 -27.55 15.43
CA ILE A 479 39.96 -26.87 16.64
C ILE A 479 39.32 -25.50 16.30
N GLY A 480 38.15 -25.09 16.83
CA GLY A 480 37.14 -25.82 17.63
C GLY A 480 36.26 -24.89 18.51
N MET A 481 34.98 -25.25 18.69
CA MET A 481 33.96 -24.68 19.60
C MET A 481 33.34 -23.28 19.32
N PHE A 482 32.01 -23.24 19.53
CA PHE A 482 31.11 -22.16 19.98
C PHE A 482 31.31 -20.68 19.54
N GLY A 483 30.22 -20.07 19.03
CA GLY A 483 29.83 -18.72 19.50
C GLY A 483 29.15 -17.77 18.51
N PHE A 484 27.95 -17.31 18.88
CA PHE A 484 27.31 -16.01 18.55
C PHE A 484 27.10 -15.56 17.09
N PHE A 485 25.82 -15.40 16.73
CA PHE A 485 25.36 -14.44 15.73
C PHE A 485 25.81 -13.00 16.08
N ARG A 486 26.29 -12.23 15.10
CA ARG A 486 26.05 -10.77 15.03
C ARG A 486 26.38 -10.16 13.67
N ARG A 487 25.49 -9.26 13.22
CA ARG A 487 25.70 -8.18 12.22
C ARG A 487 26.23 -8.58 10.83
N PHE A 488 25.30 -8.71 9.89
CA PHE A 488 25.51 -8.09 8.57
C PHE A 488 25.03 -6.64 8.62
N ASN A 489 25.78 -5.73 7.98
CA ASN A 489 25.42 -4.33 7.81
C ASN A 489 26.02 -3.84 6.47
N PRO A 490 25.27 -3.91 5.35
CA PRO A 490 25.79 -3.61 4.02
C PRO A 490 25.82 -2.10 3.75
N SER A 491 26.76 -1.39 4.37
CA SER A 491 27.05 0.01 4.03
C SER A 491 27.87 0.10 2.73
N SER A 492 27.25 -0.26 1.60
CA SER A 492 27.85 -0.10 0.28
C SER A 492 27.79 1.36 -0.16
N THR A 493 28.92 2.05 -0.06
CA THR A 493 29.07 3.39 -0.64
C THR A 493 28.92 3.31 -2.16
N CYS A 494 27.93 4.02 -2.71
CA CYS A 494 27.91 4.29 -4.15
C CYS A 494 29.20 5.00 -4.52
N ARG A 495 29.96 4.42 -5.46
CA ARG A 495 31.03 5.13 -6.15
C ARG A 495 30.43 5.71 -7.42
N ASP A 496 30.59 7.02 -7.60
CA ASP A 496 30.27 7.66 -8.87
C ASP A 496 31.09 7.03 -9.99
N VAL A 497 30.40 6.47 -10.99
CA VAL A 497 31.02 6.01 -12.22
C VAL A 497 30.97 7.19 -13.19
N GLU A 498 32.11 7.87 -13.36
CA GLU A 498 32.23 8.94 -14.36
C GLU A 498 31.91 8.39 -15.77
N LEU A 499 30.78 8.82 -16.33
CA LEU A 499 30.44 8.52 -17.72
C LEU A 499 31.38 9.28 -18.66
N PRO A 500 31.86 8.64 -19.75
CA PRO A 500 32.82 9.26 -20.65
C PRO A 500 32.19 10.46 -21.38
N ARG A 501 32.85 11.62 -21.28
CA ARG A 501 32.42 12.84 -21.97
C ARG A 501 32.51 12.66 -23.48
N PHE A 502 31.37 12.62 -24.16
CA PHE A 502 31.32 12.71 -25.61
C PHE A 502 31.94 14.03 -26.08
N ARG A 503 32.88 13.95 -27.03
CA ARG A 503 33.31 15.12 -27.79
C ARG A 503 32.30 15.38 -28.90
N GLN A 504 31.91 16.64 -29.06
CA GLN A 504 31.20 17.11 -30.24
C GLN A 504 32.14 17.11 -31.46
N ASN A 505 31.58 16.78 -32.61
CA ASN A 505 32.01 17.10 -33.97
C ASN A 505 30.72 17.34 -34.78
#